data_AF-A0A1Y4U0S0-F1
#
_entry.id   AF-A0A1Y4U0S0-F1
#
_cell.length_a   1.000
_cell.length_b   1.000
_cell.length_c   1.000
_cell.angle_alpha   90.00
_cell.angle_beta   90.00
_cell.angle_gamma   90.00
#
_symmetry.space_group_name_H-M   'P 1'
#
loop_
_entity.id
_entity.type
_entity.pdbx_description
1 polymer ?
#
loop_
_entity_poly.entity_id
_entity_poly.type
_entity_poly.pdbx_seq_one_letter_code
_entity_poly.pdbx_strand_id
1 'polypeptide(L)'
;MEEKKPMTLIMKFIGIDDFSCPTYQDQHGRFWKDLNLGKSETPDLYSTTRNDLDGEPVSPIRQEYTFESEPFRRNPYEFQYMMLSRLQSDCEYFLGYGNRSVTILSGNDPQHHMNRMKELWKELPIDGKPEWLTWKQLLNYEKAICNE
;
A
#
# COMPACT_ATOMS: atom_id res chain seq x y z
N MET A 1 2.21 21.41 45.37
CA MET A 1 1.70 20.36 44.47
C MET A 1 2.67 20.31 43.31
N GLU A 2 3.47 19.25 43.20
CA GLU A 2 4.30 19.07 42.01
C GLU A 2 3.37 18.83 40.82
N GLU A 3 3.35 19.77 39.88
CA GLU A 3 2.78 19.53 38.56
C GLU A 3 3.54 18.37 37.94
N LYS A 4 2.93 17.17 37.96
CA LYS A 4 3.41 16.03 37.17
C LYS A 4 3.34 16.46 35.72
N LYS A 5 4.47 16.92 35.19
CA LYS A 5 4.67 17.19 33.77
C LYS A 5 4.13 15.97 33.00
N PRO A 6 3.14 16.12 32.11
CA PRO A 6 2.63 14.98 31.37
C PRO A 6 3.81 14.35 30.61
N MET A 7 4.10 13.08 30.88
CA MET A 7 5.15 12.40 30.12
C MET A 7 4.66 12.24 28.69
N THR A 8 5.35 12.83 27.72
CA THR A 8 5.06 12.64 26.30
C THR A 8 5.29 11.16 25.94
N LEU A 9 4.34 10.55 25.24
CA LEU A 9 4.47 9.16 24.77
C LEU A 9 5.36 9.10 23.53
N ILE A 10 6.21 8.08 23.41
CA ILE A 10 7.09 7.87 22.26
C ILE A 10 6.55 6.68 21.48
N MET A 11 6.05 6.94 20.27
CA MET A 11 5.44 5.95 19.38
C MET A 11 6.51 5.32 18.49
N LYS A 12 6.69 4.01 18.61
CA LYS A 12 7.52 3.21 17.72
C LYS A 12 6.65 2.45 16.73
N PHE A 13 6.88 2.63 15.42
CA PHE A 13 6.19 1.83 14.40
C PHE A 13 6.65 0.37 14.49
N ILE A 14 5.71 -0.57 14.61
CA ILE A 14 6.00 -2.00 14.76
C ILE A 14 5.51 -2.85 13.58
N GLY A 15 4.71 -2.29 12.69
CA GLY A 15 4.22 -2.99 11.49
C GLY A 15 2.78 -2.63 11.13
N ILE A 16 2.23 -3.38 10.19
CA ILE A 16 0.83 -3.33 9.79
C ILE A 16 0.15 -4.58 10.35
N ASP A 17 -0.99 -4.41 11.03
CA ASP A 17 -1.75 -5.53 11.60
C ASP A 17 -2.60 -6.27 10.54
N ASP A 18 -3.33 -7.30 10.97
CA ASP A 18 -4.22 -8.09 10.11
C ASP A 18 -5.38 -7.29 9.51
N PHE A 19 -5.74 -6.15 10.13
CA PHE A 19 -6.75 -5.22 9.62
C PHE A 19 -6.15 -4.17 8.68
N SER A 20 -4.89 -4.33 8.28
CA SER A 20 -4.14 -3.38 7.44
C SER A 20 -3.94 -2.00 8.08
N CYS A 21 -4.02 -1.90 9.41
CA CYS A 21 -3.78 -0.70 10.19
C CYS A 21 -2.29 -0.59 10.58
N PRO A 22 -1.62 0.54 10.25
CA PRO A 22 -0.30 0.83 10.78
C PRO A 22 -0.36 0.89 12.30
N THR A 23 0.48 0.10 12.96
CA THR A 23 0.44 -0.10 14.40
C THR A 23 1.74 0.37 15.03
N TYR A 24 1.59 1.03 16.18
CA TYR A 24 2.66 1.61 16.98
C TYR A 24 2.63 1.05 18.39
N GLN A 25 3.79 1.01 19.05
CA GLN A 25 3.92 0.67 20.46
C GLN A 25 4.56 1.84 21.22
N ASP A 26 3.99 2.19 22.37
CA ASP A 26 4.58 3.21 23.25
C ASP A 26 5.67 2.63 24.18
N GLN A 27 6.41 3.49 24.88
CA GLN A 27 7.46 3.08 25.83
C GLN A 27 6.96 2.26 27.03
N HIS A 28 5.65 2.18 27.24
CA HIS A 28 5.00 1.39 28.27
C HIS A 28 4.44 0.07 27.75
N GLY A 29 4.69 -0.24 26.47
CA GLY A 29 4.22 -1.46 25.82
C GLY A 29 2.76 -1.39 25.35
N ARG A 30 2.15 -0.20 25.28
CA ARG A 30 0.77 -0.05 24.80
C ARG A 30 0.70 0.09 23.30
N PHE A 31 -0.28 -0.56 22.69
CA PHE A 31 -0.49 -0.53 21.24
C PHE A 31 -1.44 0.59 20.82
N TRP A 32 -1.11 1.21 19.70
CA TRP A 32 -1.83 2.31 19.10
C TRP A 32 -1.97 2.06 17.59
N LYS A 33 -3.19 2.08 17.08
CA LYS A 33 -3.49 1.86 15.66
C LYS A 33 -3.81 3.17 14.96
N ASP A 34 -3.17 3.42 13.83
CA ASP A 34 -3.49 4.55 12.96
C ASP A 34 -4.68 4.21 12.05
N LEU A 35 -5.84 4.78 12.35
CA LEU A 35 -7.04 4.60 11.52
C LEU A 35 -7.04 5.43 10.23
N ASN A 36 -6.10 6.36 10.09
CA ASN A 36 -5.86 7.08 8.85
C ASN A 36 -5.11 6.22 7.81
N LEU A 37 -4.55 5.07 8.24
CA LEU A 37 -3.81 4.14 7.38
C LEU A 37 -2.60 4.81 6.68
N GLY A 38 -1.94 5.76 7.35
CA GLY A 38 -0.78 6.48 6.81
C GLY A 38 -1.11 7.43 5.65
N LYS A 39 -2.36 7.86 5.46
CA LYS A 39 -2.77 8.77 4.38
C LYS A 39 -2.64 10.26 4.74
N SER A 40 -2.64 10.61 6.02
CA SER A 40 -2.45 11.97 6.55
C SER A 40 -1.05 12.14 7.11
N GLU A 41 -0.56 13.38 7.16
CA GLU A 41 0.68 13.76 7.86
C GLU A 41 0.63 13.44 9.36
N THR A 42 -0.56 13.55 9.95
CA THR A 42 -0.81 13.22 11.37
C THR A 42 -1.58 11.91 11.46
N PRO A 43 -0.97 10.84 12.00
CA PRO A 43 -1.67 9.58 12.26
C PRO A 43 -2.83 9.76 13.25
N ASP A 44 -3.93 9.06 13.00
CA ASP A 44 -5.10 9.08 13.86
C ASP A 44 -5.04 7.86 14.80
N LEU A 45 -4.30 8.02 15.91
CA LEU A 45 -3.93 6.92 16.80
C LEU A 45 -5.04 6.56 17.80
N TYR A 46 -5.42 5.28 17.82
CA TYR A 46 -6.41 4.72 18.74
C TYR A 46 -5.80 3.61 19.59
N SER A 47 -6.15 3.57 20.87
CA SER A 47 -5.82 2.45 21.75
C SER A 47 -6.51 1.16 21.28
N THR A 48 -5.93 0.01 21.63
CA THR A 48 -6.50 -1.30 21.28
C THR A 48 -7.24 -1.94 22.45
N THR A 49 -8.23 -2.77 22.13
CA THR A 49 -8.97 -3.55 23.12
C THR A 49 -8.01 -4.47 23.88
N ARG A 50 -8.05 -4.40 25.23
CA ARG A 50 -7.19 -5.20 26.13
C ARG A 50 -5.68 -5.05 25.88
N ASN A 51 -5.26 -4.00 25.17
CA ASN A 51 -3.87 -3.84 24.74
C ASN A 51 -3.35 -5.04 23.92
N ASP A 52 -4.21 -5.60 23.08
CA ASP A 52 -3.87 -6.65 22.13
C ASP A 52 -3.42 -6.02 20.79
N LEU A 53 -2.47 -6.64 20.10
CA LEU A 53 -2.00 -6.18 18.78
C LEU A 53 -3.14 -6.23 17.75
N ASP A 54 -3.93 -7.29 17.78
CA ASP A 54 -5.05 -7.52 16.86
C ASP A 54 -6.38 -7.07 17.48
N GLY A 55 -6.33 -6.38 18.63
CA GLY A 55 -7.50 -5.83 19.29
C GLY A 55 -8.15 -4.70 18.48
N GLU A 56 -9.47 -4.63 18.52
CA GLU A 56 -10.25 -3.55 17.89
C GLU A 56 -9.80 -2.17 18.42
N PRO A 57 -9.74 -1.13 17.57
CA PRO A 57 -9.48 0.23 18.00
C PRO A 57 -10.63 0.77 18.87
N VAL A 58 -10.30 1.38 20.01
CA VAL A 58 -11.29 1.74 21.04
C VAL A 58 -11.44 3.23 21.23
N SER A 59 -10.34 3.96 21.46
CA SER A 59 -10.41 5.38 21.82
C SER A 59 -9.21 6.15 21.30
N PRO A 60 -9.41 7.39 20.81
CA PRO A 60 -8.32 8.19 20.29
C PRO A 60 -7.34 8.55 21.41
N ILE A 61 -6.06 8.65 21.06
CA ILE A 61 -5.01 9.11 21.96
C ILE A 61 -5.34 10.54 22.43
N ARG A 62 -5.28 10.76 23.75
CA ARG A 62 -5.50 12.09 24.37
C ARG A 62 -4.23 12.68 24.94
N GLN A 63 -3.20 11.85 25.12
CA GLN A 63 -1.92 12.26 25.68
C GLN A 63 -1.03 12.79 24.56
N GLU A 64 -0.19 13.77 24.88
CA GLU A 64 0.83 14.23 23.94
C GLU A 64 1.77 13.08 23.58
N TYR A 65 2.13 13.01 22.30
CA TYR A 65 3.00 11.97 21.77
C TYR A 65 3.95 12.52 20.71
N THR A 66 5.06 11.81 20.53
CA THR A 66 6.02 11.98 19.43
C THR A 66 6.32 10.61 18.83
N PHE A 67 6.92 10.58 17.64
CA PHE A 67 7.37 9.33 17.01
C PHE A 67 8.88 9.14 17.20
N GLU A 68 9.31 7.89 17.36
CA GLU A 68 10.74 7.51 17.40
C GLU A 68 11.42 7.77 16.04
N SER A 69 10.68 7.58 14.96
CA SER A 69 11.09 7.81 13.57
C SER A 69 9.98 8.53 12.80
N GLU A 70 10.22 8.86 11.53
CA GLU A 70 9.12 9.29 10.64
C GLU A 70 7.96 8.28 10.73
N PRO A 71 6.71 8.74 10.92
CA PRO A 71 5.55 7.87 11.00
C PRO A 71 5.34 7.15 9.68
N PHE A 72 4.66 5.99 9.75
CA PHE A 72 4.35 5.23 8.55
C PHE A 72 3.54 6.07 7.56
N ARG A 73 3.99 6.06 6.30
CA ARG A 73 3.30 6.68 5.18
C ARG A 73 2.94 5.62 4.16
N ARG A 74 1.67 5.61 3.76
CA ARG A 74 1.20 4.72 2.72
C ARG A 74 1.62 5.28 1.37
N ASN A 75 2.11 4.41 0.48
CA ASN A 75 2.51 4.84 -0.85
C ASN A 75 1.25 5.26 -1.64
N PRO A 76 1.14 6.51 -2.12
CA PRO A 76 -0.04 6.96 -2.87
C PRO A 76 -0.24 6.22 -4.21
N TYR A 77 0.79 5.54 -4.69
CA TYR A 77 0.79 4.76 -5.94
C TYR A 77 0.65 3.25 -5.73
N GLU A 78 0.38 2.78 -4.51
CA GLU A 78 0.30 1.33 -4.23
C GLU A 78 -0.72 0.62 -5.12
N PHE A 79 -1.89 1.22 -5.35
CA PHE A 79 -2.97 0.60 -6.12
C PHE A 79 -2.62 0.55 -7.60
N GLN A 80 -1.95 1.58 -8.11
CA GLN A 80 -1.45 1.63 -9.47
C GLN A 80 -0.40 0.54 -9.68
N TYR A 81 0.53 0.39 -8.73
CA TYR A 81 1.55 -0.64 -8.77
C TYR A 81 0.94 -2.05 -8.74
N MET A 82 -0.01 -2.30 -7.83
CA MET A 82 -0.72 -3.59 -7.71
C MET A 82 -1.52 -3.90 -8.99
N MET A 83 -2.25 -2.93 -9.52
CA MET A 83 -3.02 -3.10 -10.75
C MET A 83 -2.09 -3.38 -11.94
N LEU A 84 -0.96 -2.68 -12.04
CA LEU A 84 0.02 -2.92 -13.10
C LEU A 84 0.59 -4.34 -13.01
N SER A 85 0.90 -4.82 -11.80
CA SER A 85 1.35 -6.20 -11.59
C SER A 85 0.29 -7.20 -12.01
N ARG A 86 -0.98 -6.96 -11.67
CA ARG A 86 -2.08 -7.84 -12.09
C ARG A 86 -2.22 -7.91 -13.62
N LEU A 87 -2.22 -6.77 -14.31
CA LEU A 87 -2.32 -6.74 -15.77
C LEU A 87 -1.11 -7.39 -16.45
N GLN A 88 0.08 -7.27 -15.84
CA GLN A 88 1.26 -7.97 -16.33
C GLN A 88 1.09 -9.49 -16.23
N SER A 89 0.54 -10.02 -15.12
CA SER A 89 0.23 -11.45 -15.01
C SER A 89 -0.84 -11.89 -16.01
N ASP A 90 -1.84 -11.05 -16.30
CA ASP A 90 -2.83 -11.33 -17.34
C ASP A 90 -2.16 -11.43 -18.73
N CYS A 91 -1.18 -10.58 -19.04
CA CYS A 91 -0.36 -10.70 -20.26
C CYS A 91 0.42 -12.02 -20.32
N GLU A 92 1.08 -12.40 -19.22
CA GLU A 92 1.83 -13.67 -19.14
C GLU A 92 0.92 -14.88 -19.33
N TYR A 93 -0.25 -14.87 -18.68
CA TYR A 93 -1.23 -15.93 -18.82
C TYR A 93 -1.77 -15.99 -20.25
N PHE A 94 -2.18 -14.85 -20.83
CA PHE A 94 -2.69 -14.76 -22.20
C PHE A 94 -1.70 -15.35 -23.23
N LEU A 95 -0.41 -15.00 -23.11
CA LEU A 95 0.65 -15.46 -24.02
C LEU A 95 1.12 -16.90 -23.77
N GLY A 96 0.92 -17.40 -22.55
CA GLY A 96 1.26 -18.77 -22.15
C GLY A 96 0.06 -19.70 -22.19
N TYR A 97 -0.53 -19.96 -21.02
CA TYR A 97 -1.56 -21.00 -20.81
C TYR A 97 -3.00 -20.53 -21.09
N GLY A 98 -3.19 -19.27 -21.43
CA GLY A 98 -4.49 -18.62 -21.59
C GLY A 98 -5.14 -18.83 -22.95
N ASN A 99 -4.52 -19.60 -23.85
CA ASN A 99 -5.01 -19.88 -25.20
C ASN A 99 -5.38 -18.61 -25.99
N ARG A 100 -4.69 -17.50 -25.71
CA ARG A 100 -4.96 -16.17 -26.29
C ARG A 100 -6.43 -15.74 -26.22
N SER A 101 -7.16 -16.17 -25.18
CA SER A 101 -8.54 -15.74 -24.99
C SER A 101 -8.57 -14.27 -24.58
N VAL A 102 -9.20 -13.42 -25.39
CA VAL A 102 -9.35 -11.98 -25.08
C VAL A 102 -10.08 -11.74 -23.75
N THR A 103 -10.87 -12.70 -23.28
CA THR A 103 -11.57 -12.64 -21.98
C THR A 103 -10.64 -12.56 -20.77
N ILE A 104 -9.36 -12.87 -20.94
CA ILE A 104 -8.32 -12.74 -19.91
C ILE A 104 -7.91 -11.28 -19.75
N LEU A 105 -7.96 -10.52 -20.85
CA LEU A 105 -7.49 -9.14 -20.87
C LEU A 105 -8.60 -8.22 -20.36
N SER A 106 -8.22 -7.25 -19.51
CA SER A 106 -9.09 -6.13 -19.12
C SER A 106 -9.91 -5.58 -20.30
N GLY A 107 -11.23 -5.49 -20.10
CA GLY A 107 -12.16 -4.98 -21.11
C GLY A 107 -12.38 -5.90 -22.32
N ASN A 108 -11.85 -7.12 -22.31
CA ASN A 108 -11.82 -8.04 -23.44
C ASN A 108 -11.19 -7.44 -24.71
N ASP A 109 -10.29 -6.45 -24.53
CA ASP A 109 -9.70 -5.66 -25.61
C ASP A 109 -8.17 -5.57 -25.42
N PRO A 110 -7.38 -6.22 -26.30
CA PRO A 110 -5.93 -6.12 -26.36
C PRO A 110 -5.36 -4.71 -26.26
N GLN A 111 -5.89 -3.77 -27.05
CA GLN A 111 -5.34 -2.42 -27.11
C GLN A 111 -5.69 -1.64 -25.85
N HIS A 112 -6.92 -1.79 -25.36
CA HIS A 112 -7.33 -1.20 -24.08
C HIS A 112 -6.44 -1.69 -22.94
N HIS A 113 -6.18 -3.00 -22.86
CA HIS A 113 -5.32 -3.61 -21.85
C HIS A 113 -3.92 -2.99 -21.85
N MET A 114 -3.29 -2.93 -23.04
CA MET A 114 -1.93 -2.40 -23.17
C MET A 114 -1.85 -0.90 -22.91
N ASN A 115 -2.86 -0.14 -23.33
CA ASN A 115 -2.95 1.28 -23.01
C ASN A 115 -3.03 1.50 -21.51
N ARG A 116 -3.88 0.74 -20.80
CA ARG A 116 -4.01 0.85 -19.35
C ARG A 116 -2.71 0.51 -18.61
N MET A 117 -1.99 -0.53 -19.04
CA MET A 117 -0.67 -0.85 -18.48
C MET A 117 0.33 0.30 -18.66
N LYS A 118 0.37 0.92 -19.84
CA LYS A 118 1.27 2.05 -20.12
C LYS A 118 0.92 3.30 -19.32
N GLU A 119 -0.37 3.59 -19.12
CA GLU A 119 -0.85 4.67 -18.26
C GLU A 119 -0.39 4.47 -16.83
N LEU A 120 -0.71 3.30 -16.25
CA LEU A 120 -0.29 2.94 -14.89
C LEU A 120 1.22 3.02 -14.73
N TRP A 121 1.98 2.45 -15.67
CA TRP A 121 3.44 2.53 -15.62
C TRP A 121 3.92 3.98 -15.64
N LYS A 122 3.30 4.89 -16.43
CA LYS A 122 3.67 6.31 -16.46
C LYS A 122 3.28 7.07 -15.19
N GLU A 123 2.17 6.72 -14.55
CA GLU A 123 1.71 7.34 -13.29
C GLU A 123 2.70 7.11 -12.13
N LEU A 124 3.41 5.97 -12.11
CA LEU A 124 4.41 5.68 -11.08
C LEU A 124 5.57 6.70 -11.12
N PRO A 125 6.14 7.10 -9.97
CA PRO A 125 7.30 7.97 -9.94
C PRO A 125 8.56 7.23 -10.45
N ILE A 126 9.63 7.96 -10.75
CA ILE A 126 10.86 7.41 -11.37
C ILE A 126 11.51 6.36 -10.45
N ASP A 127 11.57 6.64 -9.16
CA ASP A 127 12.06 5.75 -8.09
C ASP A 127 11.04 4.67 -7.69
N GLY A 128 9.78 4.81 -8.11
CA GLY A 128 8.71 3.82 -7.88
C GLY A 128 8.46 2.86 -9.05
N LYS A 129 9.28 2.90 -10.11
CA LYS A 129 9.13 1.97 -11.25
C LYS A 129 9.46 0.54 -10.82
N PRO A 130 8.69 -0.47 -11.24
CA PRO A 130 8.98 -1.86 -10.93
C PRO A 130 10.22 -2.37 -11.66
N GLU A 131 11.04 -3.17 -10.97
CA GLU A 131 12.19 -3.86 -11.57
C GLU A 131 11.75 -5.00 -12.52
N TRP A 132 10.58 -5.58 -12.27
CA TRP A 132 10.03 -6.70 -13.04
C TRP A 132 9.36 -6.29 -14.36
N LEU A 133 9.12 -4.99 -14.59
CA LEU A 133 8.48 -4.50 -15.82
C LEU A 133 9.08 -3.18 -16.33
N THR A 134 9.92 -3.32 -17.34
CA THR A 134 10.51 -2.21 -18.10
C THR A 134 9.56 -1.71 -19.21
N TRP A 135 9.77 -0.47 -19.65
CA TRP A 135 9.06 0.08 -20.81
C TRP A 135 9.27 -0.77 -22.07
N LYS A 136 10.48 -1.33 -22.26
CA LYS A 136 10.76 -2.24 -23.37
C LYS A 136 9.92 -3.52 -23.29
N GLN A 137 9.74 -4.10 -22.11
CA GLN A 137 8.86 -5.26 -21.92
C GLN A 137 7.39 -4.90 -22.23
N LEU A 138 6.91 -3.72 -21.82
CA LEU A 138 5.56 -3.25 -22.20
C LEU A 138 5.36 -3.19 -23.72
N LEU A 139 6.35 -2.68 -24.45
CA LEU A 139 6.30 -2.65 -25.92
C LEU A 139 6.36 -4.05 -26.55
N ASN A 140 7.05 -5.00 -25.91
CA ASN A 140 7.08 -6.38 -26.37
C ASN A 140 5.73 -7.08 -26.14
N TYR A 141 5.09 -6.87 -24.97
CA TYR A 141 3.74 -7.34 -24.72
C TYR A 141 2.75 -6.78 -25.73
N GLU A 142 2.78 -5.46 -25.98
CA GLU A 142 1.89 -4.84 -26.95
C GLU A 142 2.04 -5.45 -28.35
N LYS A 143 3.27 -5.66 -28.81
CA LYS A 143 3.51 -6.29 -30.11
C LYS A 143 3.00 -7.74 -30.15
N ALA A 144 3.15 -8.49 -29.07
CA ALA A 144 2.75 -9.89 -29.02
C ALA A 144 1.24 -10.09 -28.86
N ILE A 145 0.54 -9.10 -28.26
CA ILE A 145 -0.88 -9.19 -27.90
C ILE A 145 -1.78 -8.47 -28.91
N CYS A 146 -1.33 -7.34 -29.48
CA CYS A 146 -2.14 -6.53 -30.39
C CYS A 146 -1.92 -6.80 -31.89
N ASN A 147 -0.79 -7.42 -32.29
CA ASN A 147 -0.45 -7.61 -33.71
C ASN A 147 -0.61 -9.06 -34.20
N GLU A 148 -1.65 -9.77 -33.75
CA GLU A 148 -2.15 -10.93 -34.51
C GLU A 148 -3.00 -10.50 -35.70
#